data_AF-A0A850NSE4-F1
#
_entry.id   AF-A0A850NSE4-F1
#
_cell.length_a   1.000
_cell.length_b   1.000
_cell.length_c   1.000
_cell.angle_alpha   90.00
_cell.angle_beta   90.00
_cell.angle_gamma   90.00
#
_symmetry.space_group_name_H-M   'P 1'
#
loop_
_entity.id
_entity.type
_entity.pdbx_description
1 polymer ?
#
loop_
_entity_poly.entity_id
_entity_poly.type
_entity_poly.pdbx_seq_one_letter_code
_entity_poly.pdbx_strand_id
1 'polypeptide(L)'
;AQGRMPLSITADRGGVSLTLPGLSLGSGGLSRSELAHLTRELSIMLGAGQDLDRALRFLIETTKARRPREVLGRVRAHLRDGGPLSGALAREPGSFSRLYVGMVRAGEAGGTLGPTLDRLASVLERERALSASVQSAMIYPTLLIVAAIGSIGLLLTQVLPQFVPLFAESGAELPASTRFVIALGAIVGASWLPALVVAVAAFFAGRALLA
;
A
#
# COMPACT_ATOMS: atom_id res chain seq x y z
N ALA A 1 -29.65 28.53 -44.83
CA ALA A 1 -28.42 27.76 -44.56
C ALA A 1 -27.58 28.52 -43.53
N GLN A 2 -27.64 28.13 -42.26
CA GLN A 2 -26.72 28.61 -41.22
C GLN A 2 -26.02 27.37 -40.67
N GLY A 3 -24.79 27.14 -41.14
CA GLY A 3 -23.94 26.04 -40.69
C GLY A 3 -23.44 26.32 -39.28
N ARG A 4 -23.86 25.49 -38.32
CA ARG A 4 -23.29 25.49 -36.97
C ARG A 4 -22.08 24.57 -36.98
N MET A 5 -20.88 25.13 -37.06
CA MET A 5 -19.66 24.39 -36.72
C MET A 5 -19.61 24.20 -35.19
N PRO A 6 -19.51 22.97 -34.68
CA PRO A 6 -19.16 22.78 -33.28
C PRO A 6 -17.69 23.17 -33.07
N LEU A 7 -17.47 24.14 -32.18
CA LEU A 7 -16.16 24.53 -31.67
C LEU A 7 -15.69 23.48 -30.66
N SER A 8 -14.54 22.88 -30.96
CA SER A 8 -13.70 22.00 -30.11
C SER A 8 -14.39 20.83 -29.41
N ILE A 9 -14.13 19.62 -29.92
CA ILE A 9 -14.32 18.37 -29.18
C ILE A 9 -13.21 18.27 -28.14
N THR A 10 -13.51 18.55 -26.88
CA THR A 10 -12.67 18.11 -25.77
C THR A 10 -12.88 16.61 -25.63
N ALA A 11 -11.86 15.83 -25.98
CA ALA A 11 -11.82 14.41 -25.69
C ALA A 11 -11.92 14.21 -24.18
N ASP A 12 -13.06 13.73 -23.72
CA ASP A 12 -13.22 13.16 -22.40
C ASP A 12 -12.24 11.98 -22.32
N ARG A 13 -11.16 12.14 -21.53
CA ARG A 13 -10.30 11.03 -21.16
C ARG A 13 -11.10 10.20 -20.16
N GLY A 14 -12.05 9.45 -20.68
CA GLY A 14 -12.75 8.39 -19.99
C GLY A 14 -11.71 7.37 -19.52
N GLY A 15 -11.20 7.58 -18.31
CA GLY A 15 -10.51 6.55 -17.56
C GLY A 15 -11.51 5.41 -17.40
N VAL A 16 -11.23 4.28 -18.04
CA VAL A 16 -12.01 3.07 -17.91
C VAL A 16 -12.00 2.66 -16.43
N SER A 17 -13.07 3.01 -15.73
CA SER A 17 -13.35 2.52 -14.38
C SER A 17 -13.82 1.07 -14.49
N LEU A 18 -12.87 0.15 -14.59
CA LEU A 18 -13.12 -1.28 -14.41
C LEU A 18 -13.59 -1.52 -12.99
N THR A 19 -14.91 -1.52 -12.83
CA THR A 19 -15.59 -1.75 -11.56
C THR A 19 -15.82 -3.25 -11.44
N LEU A 20 -14.87 -3.96 -10.84
CA LEU A 20 -15.01 -5.38 -10.55
C LEU A 20 -15.94 -5.57 -9.34
N PRO A 21 -17.09 -6.26 -9.46
CA PRO A 21 -17.97 -6.53 -8.34
C PRO A 21 -17.27 -7.52 -7.39
N GLY A 22 -16.95 -7.07 -6.17
CA GLY A 22 -16.34 -7.91 -5.12
C GLY A 22 -14.88 -7.57 -4.76
N LEU A 23 -14.22 -6.68 -5.50
CA LEU A 23 -12.90 -6.13 -5.18
C LEU A 23 -12.99 -4.62 -5.07
N SER A 24 -13.51 -4.10 -3.96
CA SER A 24 -13.27 -2.71 -3.60
C SER A 24 -11.79 -2.59 -3.18
N LEU A 25 -10.92 -2.33 -4.16
CA LEU A 25 -9.58 -1.83 -3.86
C LEU A 25 -9.73 -0.53 -3.08
N GLY A 26 -9.54 -0.62 -1.76
CA GLY A 26 -9.19 0.47 -0.87
C GLY A 26 -10.13 1.67 -0.92
N SER A 27 -11.09 1.68 0.01
CA SER A 27 -11.72 2.88 0.55
C SER A 27 -10.82 4.12 0.46
N GLY A 28 -11.31 5.20 -0.14
CA GLY A 28 -10.55 6.44 -0.37
C GLY A 28 -10.22 7.21 0.92
N GLY A 29 -9.55 6.59 1.86
CA GLY A 29 -8.97 7.23 3.03
C GLY A 29 -7.58 7.79 2.77
N LEU A 30 -7.02 8.39 3.81
CA LEU A 30 -5.60 8.73 3.89
C LEU A 30 -4.77 7.46 4.03
N SER A 31 -3.61 7.40 3.36
CA SER A 31 -2.61 6.37 3.66
C SER A 31 -2.12 6.50 5.10
N ARG A 32 -1.58 5.42 5.65
CA ARG A 32 -0.97 5.45 6.98
C ARG A 32 0.13 6.49 7.05
N SER A 33 0.89 6.70 5.97
CA SER A 33 1.95 7.70 5.81
C SER A 33 1.48 9.16 5.67
N GLU A 34 0.29 9.39 5.12
CA GLU A 34 -0.29 10.74 5.11
C GLU A 34 -0.86 11.08 6.47
N LEU A 35 -1.60 10.16 7.10
CA LEU A 35 -2.31 10.40 8.35
C LEU A 35 -1.41 10.93 9.47
N ALA A 36 -0.39 10.18 9.91
CA ALA A 36 0.54 10.68 10.93
C ALA A 36 1.38 11.89 10.52
N HIS A 37 1.62 12.15 9.22
CA HIS A 37 2.36 13.36 8.86
C HIS A 37 1.47 14.57 9.13
N LEU A 38 0.22 14.51 8.68
CA LEU A 38 -0.79 15.52 8.99
C LEU A 38 -1.05 15.65 10.49
N THR A 39 -1.17 14.53 11.22
CA THR A 39 -1.36 14.56 12.68
C THR A 39 -0.16 15.19 13.39
N ARG A 40 1.08 14.88 12.96
CA ARG A 40 2.31 15.48 13.50
C ARG A 40 2.36 16.98 13.24
N GLU A 41 2.13 17.41 12.00
CA GLU A 41 2.13 18.84 11.66
C GLU A 41 1.03 19.58 12.43
N LEU A 42 -0.18 19.02 12.51
CA LEU A 42 -1.28 19.61 13.27
C LEU A 42 -0.94 19.74 14.76
N SER A 43 -0.31 18.70 15.35
CA SER A 43 0.18 18.72 16.73
C SER A 43 1.21 19.82 16.96
N ILE A 44 2.17 20.01 16.05
CA ILE A 44 3.20 21.04 16.17
C ILE A 44 2.55 22.42 16.15
N MET A 45 1.64 22.67 15.21
CA MET A 45 0.99 23.97 15.07
C MET A 45 0.10 24.30 16.26
N LEU A 46 -0.70 23.34 16.74
CA LEU A 46 -1.54 23.53 17.93
C LEU A 46 -0.69 23.66 19.20
N GLY A 47 0.41 22.92 19.31
CA GLY A 47 1.37 23.05 20.41
C GLY A 47 2.07 24.41 20.43
N ALA A 48 2.27 25.03 19.26
CA ALA A 48 2.75 26.40 19.12
C ALA A 48 1.67 27.48 19.39
N GLY A 49 0.47 27.07 19.81
CA GLY A 49 -0.63 27.99 20.13
C GLY A 49 -1.42 28.49 18.93
N GLN A 50 -1.24 27.90 17.74
CA GLN A 50 -2.03 28.26 16.57
C GLN A 50 -3.47 27.74 16.71
N ASP A 51 -4.44 28.47 16.18
CA ASP A 51 -5.83 28.03 16.11
C ASP A 51 -6.03 26.90 15.07
N LEU A 52 -7.02 26.05 15.34
CA LEU A 52 -7.31 24.85 14.53
C LEU A 52 -7.69 25.19 13.08
N ASP A 53 -8.50 26.23 12.83
CA ASP A 53 -8.88 26.63 11.46
C ASP A 53 -7.65 27.07 10.65
N ARG A 54 -6.78 27.88 11.24
CA ARG A 54 -5.54 28.31 10.58
C ARG A 54 -4.59 27.14 10.35
N ALA A 55 -4.48 26.22 11.29
CA ALA A 55 -3.64 25.03 11.12
C ALA A 55 -4.14 24.15 9.97
N LEU A 56 -5.45 23.88 9.92
CA LEU A 56 -6.05 23.14 8.82
C LEU A 56 -5.92 23.87 7.48
N ARG A 57 -6.09 25.20 7.45
CA ARG A 57 -5.87 26.02 6.24
C ARG A 57 -4.46 25.83 5.71
N PHE A 58 -3.46 25.97 6.58
CA PHE A 58 -2.06 25.80 6.21
C PHE A 58 -1.80 24.42 5.60
N LEU A 59 -2.28 23.35 6.25
CA LEU A 59 -2.09 21.98 5.75
C LEU A 59 -2.75 21.74 4.38
N ILE A 60 -3.93 22.34 4.14
CA ILE A 60 -4.62 22.27 2.84
C ILE A 60 -3.79 22.94 1.74
N GLU A 61 -3.18 24.09 2.05
CA GLU A 61 -2.38 24.89 1.13
C GLU A 61 -1.02 24.24 0.83
N THR A 62 -0.38 23.63 1.82
CA THR A 62 0.94 23.01 1.68
C THR A 62 0.90 21.60 1.11
N THR A 63 -0.19 20.85 1.34
CA THR A 63 -0.28 19.47 0.86
C THR A 63 -0.36 19.43 -0.66
N LYS A 64 0.55 18.68 -1.30
CA LYS A 64 0.59 18.49 -2.76
C LYS A 64 -0.41 17.45 -3.26
N ALA A 65 -0.72 16.45 -2.44
CA ALA A 65 -1.62 15.36 -2.82
C ALA A 65 -3.09 15.81 -2.83
N ARG A 66 -3.85 15.38 -3.84
CA ARG A 66 -5.27 15.73 -3.97
C ARG A 66 -6.12 15.15 -2.83
N ARG A 67 -5.84 13.88 -2.45
CA ARG A 67 -6.68 13.17 -1.47
C ARG A 67 -6.66 13.78 -0.07
N PRO A 68 -5.49 14.07 0.54
CA PRO A 68 -5.50 14.68 1.87
C PRO A 68 -6.03 16.11 1.85
N ARG A 69 -5.80 16.86 0.78
CA ARG A 69 -6.39 18.19 0.60
C ARG A 69 -7.92 18.15 0.62
N GLU A 70 -8.53 17.18 -0.07
CA GLU A 70 -9.99 16.99 -0.05
C GLU A 70 -10.53 16.60 1.33
N VAL A 71 -9.86 15.66 2.02
CA VAL A 71 -10.26 15.20 3.36
C VAL A 71 -10.17 16.36 4.35
N LEU A 72 -9.05 17.08 4.39
CA LEU A 72 -8.87 18.23 5.26
C LEU A 72 -9.84 19.37 4.93
N GLY A 73 -10.15 19.57 3.65
CA GLY A 73 -11.14 20.55 3.20
C GLY A 73 -12.53 20.26 3.76
N ARG A 74 -12.99 19.00 3.69
CA ARG A 74 -14.27 18.57 4.28
C ARG A 74 -14.27 18.67 5.81
N VAL A 75 -13.16 18.30 6.45
CA VAL A 75 -13.00 18.44 7.90
C VAL A 75 -13.12 19.90 8.33
N ARG A 76 -12.37 20.79 7.68
CA ARG A 76 -12.35 22.23 7.96
C ARG A 76 -13.71 22.89 7.70
N ALA A 77 -14.41 22.50 6.64
CA ALA A 77 -15.76 23.00 6.37
C ALA A 77 -16.70 22.69 7.54
N HIS A 78 -16.68 21.46 8.05
CA HIS A 78 -17.52 21.08 9.20
C HIS A 78 -17.23 21.88 10.47
N LEU A 79 -15.96 22.21 10.72
CA LEU A 79 -15.56 23.07 11.84
C LEU A 79 -16.08 24.50 11.69
N ARG A 80 -16.06 25.04 10.47
CA ARG A 80 -16.60 26.38 10.18
C ARG A 80 -18.12 26.44 10.32
N ASP A 81 -18.80 25.31 10.12
CA ASP A 81 -20.22 25.16 10.40
C ASP A 81 -20.54 25.02 11.91
N GLY A 82 -19.52 25.11 12.78
CA GLY A 82 -19.66 25.03 14.24
C GLY A 82 -19.66 23.60 14.80
N GLY A 83 -19.36 22.58 13.98
CA GLY A 83 -19.25 21.20 14.42
C GLY A 83 -17.94 20.90 15.15
N PRO A 84 -17.90 19.89 16.04
CA PRO A 84 -16.66 19.44 16.67
C PRO A 84 -15.74 18.74 15.65
N LEU A 85 -14.41 18.83 15.84
CA LEU A 85 -13.41 18.12 15.05
C LEU A 85 -13.66 16.62 15.06
N SER A 86 -13.95 16.02 16.22
CA SER A 86 -14.26 14.59 16.31
C SER A 86 -15.48 14.19 15.49
N GLY A 87 -16.47 15.07 15.34
CA GLY A 87 -17.61 14.88 14.44
C GLY A 87 -17.20 14.91 12.97
N ALA A 88 -16.31 15.83 12.60
CA ALA A 88 -15.75 15.94 11.26
C ALA A 88 -14.96 14.68 10.87
N LEU A 89 -14.09 14.23 11.76
CA LEU A 89 -13.23 13.05 11.55
C LEU A 89 -14.05 11.75 11.48
N ALA A 90 -15.14 11.65 12.24
CA ALA A 90 -16.03 10.49 12.20
C ALA A 90 -16.71 10.29 10.83
N ARG A 91 -16.87 11.36 10.03
CA ARG A 91 -17.42 11.30 8.67
C ARG A 91 -16.41 10.78 7.63
N GLU A 92 -15.16 10.59 8.03
CA GLU A 92 -14.06 10.11 7.19
C GLU A 92 -13.50 8.77 7.73
N PRO A 93 -14.33 7.71 7.87
CA PRO A 93 -13.94 6.45 8.52
C PRO A 93 -12.85 5.67 7.76
N GLY A 94 -12.64 5.98 6.47
CA GLY A 94 -11.52 5.44 5.71
C GLY A 94 -10.17 6.03 6.11
N SER A 95 -10.15 7.22 6.71
CA SER A 95 -8.94 7.95 7.11
C SER A 95 -8.70 7.90 8.62
N PHE A 96 -9.75 7.97 9.42
CA PHE A 96 -9.65 8.06 10.88
C PHE A 96 -10.34 6.88 11.53
N SER A 97 -9.56 6.08 12.28
CA SER A 97 -10.10 4.95 13.03
C SER A 97 -11.01 5.42 14.17
N ARG A 98 -11.89 4.53 14.65
CA ARG A 98 -12.75 4.82 15.81
C ARG A 98 -11.95 5.23 17.04
N LEU A 99 -10.78 4.62 17.23
CA LEU A 99 -9.85 4.97 18.32
C LEU A 99 -9.31 6.39 18.16
N TYR A 100 -8.88 6.76 16.94
CA TYR A 100 -8.41 8.12 16.62
C TYR A 100 -9.49 9.16 16.96
N VAL A 101 -10.70 8.94 16.45
CA VAL A 101 -11.85 9.83 16.69
C VAL A 101 -12.20 9.91 18.18
N GLY A 102 -12.17 8.79 18.90
CA GLY A 102 -12.45 8.73 20.33
C GLY A 102 -11.43 9.52 21.17
N MET A 103 -10.14 9.42 20.85
CA MET A 103 -9.12 10.19 21.54
C MET A 103 -9.25 11.69 21.24
N VAL A 104 -9.47 12.06 19.97
CA VAL A 104 -9.73 13.47 19.61
C VAL A 104 -10.95 14.01 20.38
N ARG A 105 -12.05 13.25 20.44
CA ARG A 105 -13.25 13.66 21.19
C ARG A 105 -12.95 13.93 22.66
N ALA A 106 -12.16 13.06 23.31
CA ALA A 106 -11.75 13.26 24.70
C ALA A 106 -10.85 14.49 24.85
N GLY A 107 -9.92 14.72 23.91
CA GLY A 107 -9.06 15.89 23.87
C GLY A 107 -9.81 17.19 23.63
N GLU A 108 -10.84 17.19 22.79
CA GLU A 108 -11.73 18.34 22.57
C GLU A 108 -12.53 18.68 23.82
N ALA A 109 -13.17 17.68 24.44
CA ALA A 109 -13.96 17.89 25.65
C ALA A 109 -13.11 18.35 26.84
N GLY A 110 -11.85 17.91 26.91
CA GLY A 110 -10.91 18.29 27.96
C GLY A 110 -10.06 19.52 27.64
N GLY A 111 -10.21 20.15 26.47
CA GLY A 111 -9.37 21.29 26.05
C GLY A 111 -7.89 20.93 25.85
N THR A 112 -7.56 19.65 25.72
CA THR A 112 -6.18 19.12 25.59
C THR A 112 -5.91 18.58 24.18
N LEU A 113 -6.48 19.23 23.16
CA LEU A 113 -6.39 18.77 21.78
C LEU A 113 -4.94 18.70 21.26
N GLY A 114 -4.11 19.69 21.57
CA GLY A 114 -2.68 19.70 21.21
C GLY A 114 -1.92 18.49 21.75
N PRO A 115 -1.85 18.28 23.09
CA PRO A 115 -1.24 17.10 23.69
C PRO A 115 -1.82 15.77 23.20
N THR A 116 -3.13 15.73 22.93
CA THR A 116 -3.79 14.53 22.40
C THR A 116 -3.31 14.19 20.98
N LEU A 117 -3.16 15.21 20.13
CA LEU A 117 -2.63 15.03 18.78
C LEU A 117 -1.14 14.68 18.78
N ASP A 118 -0.35 15.18 19.72
CA ASP A 118 1.05 14.79 19.89
C ASP A 118 1.19 13.30 20.22
N ARG A 119 0.33 12.82 21.14
CA ARG A 119 0.26 11.41 21.48
C ARG A 119 -0.19 10.55 20.29
N LEU A 120 -1.20 11.01 19.53
CA LEU A 120 -1.65 10.34 18.31
C LEU A 120 -0.55 10.26 17.26
N ALA A 121 0.16 11.36 17.01
CA ALA A 121 1.28 11.42 16.08
C ALA A 121 2.36 10.42 16.48
N SER A 122 2.72 10.38 17.76
CA SER A 122 3.73 9.46 18.30
C SER A 122 3.33 7.99 18.16
N VAL A 123 2.05 7.64 18.36
CA VAL A 123 1.56 6.27 18.14
C VAL A 123 1.67 5.90 16.67
N LEU A 124 1.17 6.74 15.78
CA LEU A 124 1.17 6.48 14.35
C LEU A 124 2.59 6.43 13.75
N GLU A 125 3.52 7.25 14.24
CA GLU A 125 4.95 7.18 13.86
C GLU A 125 5.61 5.88 14.31
N ARG A 126 5.29 5.39 15.52
CA ARG A 126 5.77 4.08 16.00
C ARG A 126 5.22 2.93 15.15
N GLU A 127 3.94 2.96 14.80
CA GLU A 127 3.33 1.96 13.90
C GLU A 127 4.01 1.92 12.53
N ARG A 128 4.35 3.10 11.98
CA ARG A 128 5.11 3.18 10.73
C ARG A 128 6.54 2.67 10.86
N ALA A 129 7.24 3.04 11.93
CA ALA A 129 8.61 2.58 12.17
C ALA A 129 8.67 1.05 12.29
N LEU A 130 7.69 0.45 12.98
CA LEU A 130 7.49 -1.00 13.04
C LEU A 130 7.25 -1.60 11.65
N SER A 131 6.31 -1.03 10.89
CA SER A 131 5.98 -1.52 9.55
C SER A 131 7.18 -1.43 8.59
N ALA A 132 7.93 -0.32 8.64
CA ALA A 132 9.14 -0.12 7.86
C ALA A 132 10.27 -1.09 8.26
N SER A 133 10.42 -1.38 9.56
CA SER A 133 11.38 -2.36 10.05
C SER A 133 11.06 -3.77 9.54
N VAL A 134 9.78 -4.17 9.61
CA VAL A 134 9.32 -5.46 9.05
C VAL A 134 9.56 -5.53 7.54
N GLN A 135 9.22 -4.46 6.80
CA GLN A 135 9.48 -4.40 5.36
C GLN A 135 10.97 -4.56 5.04
N SER A 136 11.85 -3.89 5.78
CA SER A 136 13.30 -4.00 5.61
C SER A 136 13.81 -5.42 5.89
N ALA A 137 13.31 -6.05 6.97
CA ALA A 137 13.69 -7.41 7.34
C ALA A 137 13.25 -8.47 6.31
N MET A 138 12.22 -8.21 5.50
CA MET A 138 11.73 -9.14 4.47
C MET A 138 12.55 -9.15 3.18
N ILE A 139 13.45 -8.19 2.98
CA ILE A 139 14.27 -8.09 1.75
C ILE A 139 15.18 -9.31 1.61
N TYR A 140 15.93 -9.67 2.66
CA TYR A 140 16.88 -10.78 2.61
C TYR A 140 16.21 -12.15 2.42
N PRO A 141 15.16 -12.52 3.18
CA PRO A 141 14.42 -13.76 2.94
C PRO A 141 13.84 -13.87 1.52
N THR A 142 13.30 -12.77 0.99
CA THR A 142 12.75 -12.75 -0.37
C THR A 142 13.82 -12.99 -1.41
N LEU A 143 14.98 -12.32 -1.29
CA LEU A 143 16.11 -12.50 -2.20
C LEU A 143 16.57 -13.98 -2.23
N LEU A 144 16.72 -14.61 -1.07
CA LEU A 144 17.11 -16.01 -0.98
C LEU A 144 16.09 -16.95 -1.62
N ILE A 145 14.80 -16.75 -1.37
CA ILE A 145 13.72 -17.58 -1.94
C ILE A 145 13.72 -17.45 -3.47
N VAL A 146 13.81 -16.23 -4.00
CA VAL A 146 13.84 -15.99 -5.45
C VAL A 146 15.09 -16.63 -6.07
N ALA A 147 16.26 -16.47 -5.45
CA ALA A 147 17.50 -17.08 -5.93
C ALA A 147 17.45 -18.61 -5.89
N ALA A 148 16.89 -19.20 -4.84
CA ALA A 148 16.75 -20.65 -4.69
C ALA A 148 15.78 -21.24 -5.73
N ILE A 149 14.59 -20.64 -5.90
CA ILE A 149 13.60 -21.05 -6.90
C ILE A 149 14.19 -20.92 -8.31
N GLY A 150 14.86 -19.81 -8.60
CA GLY A 150 15.52 -19.57 -9.88
C GLY A 150 16.63 -20.57 -10.17
N SER A 151 17.50 -20.84 -9.19
CA SER A 151 18.61 -21.79 -9.34
C SER A 151 18.13 -23.22 -9.53
N ILE A 152 17.20 -23.69 -8.70
CA ILE A 152 16.62 -25.04 -8.80
C ILE A 152 15.85 -25.19 -10.12
N GLY A 153 15.06 -24.18 -10.49
CA GLY A 153 14.33 -24.15 -11.76
C GLY A 153 15.26 -24.25 -12.96
N LEU A 154 16.34 -23.46 -12.99
CA LEU A 154 17.36 -23.52 -14.04
C LEU A 154 18.05 -24.89 -14.10
N LEU A 155 18.42 -25.44 -12.95
CA LEU A 155 19.10 -26.73 -12.87
C LEU A 155 18.21 -27.86 -13.43
N LEU A 156 16.94 -27.92 -12.99
CA LEU A 156 16.05 -29.00 -13.38
C LEU A 156 15.56 -28.89 -14.84
N THR A 157 15.47 -27.68 -15.40
CA THR A 157 14.95 -27.46 -16.76
C THR A 157 15.99 -27.35 -17.85
N GLN A 158 17.16 -26.78 -17.56
CA GLN A 158 18.22 -26.57 -18.56
C GLN A 158 19.37 -27.54 -18.36
N VAL A 159 19.83 -27.71 -17.12
CA VAL A 159 21.06 -28.47 -16.83
C VAL A 159 20.80 -29.98 -16.81
N LEU A 160 19.78 -30.44 -16.10
CA LEU A 160 19.49 -31.87 -15.93
C LEU A 160 19.14 -32.60 -17.25
N PRO A 161 18.33 -32.04 -18.17
CA PRO A 161 18.02 -32.71 -19.43
C PRO A 161 19.22 -32.93 -20.35
N GLN A 162 20.27 -32.10 -20.23
CA GLN A 162 21.51 -32.27 -20.99
C GLN A 162 22.26 -33.54 -20.61
N PHE A 163 22.06 -34.07 -19.41
CA PHE A 163 22.69 -35.32 -18.96
C PHE A 163 21.97 -36.57 -19.49
N VAL A 164 20.68 -36.48 -19.82
CA VAL A 164 19.88 -37.62 -20.30
C VAL A 164 20.49 -38.33 -21.53
N PRO A 165 20.88 -37.64 -22.62
CA PRO A 165 21.47 -38.30 -23.78
C PRO A 165 22.80 -39.00 -23.48
N LEU A 166 23.60 -38.50 -22.52
CA LEU A 166 24.87 -39.13 -22.13
C LEU A 166 24.67 -40.52 -21.50
N PHE A 167 23.58 -40.72 -20.77
CA PHE A 167 23.22 -42.05 -20.24
C PHE A 167 22.67 -42.98 -21.33
N ALA A 168 21.94 -42.44 -22.30
CA ALA A 168 21.40 -43.23 -23.42
C ALA A 168 22.51 -43.80 -24.32
N GLU A 169 23.58 -43.04 -24.56
CA GLU A 169 24.71 -43.45 -25.39
C GLU A 169 25.63 -44.49 -24.71
N SER A 170 25.67 -44.53 -23.38
CA SER A 170 26.50 -45.48 -22.61
C SER A 170 25.86 -46.86 -22.41
N GLY A 171 24.64 -47.08 -22.94
CA GLY A 171 23.93 -48.36 -22.85
C GLY A 171 23.37 -48.69 -21.46
N ALA A 172 23.38 -47.73 -20.53
CA ALA A 172 22.88 -47.89 -19.17
C ALA A 172 21.47 -47.31 -19.02
N GLU A 173 20.54 -48.07 -18.43
CA GLU A 173 19.23 -47.55 -18.07
C GLU A 173 19.34 -46.52 -16.93
N LEU A 174 18.58 -45.43 -17.02
CA LEU A 174 18.55 -44.41 -15.97
C LEU A 174 18.12 -45.03 -14.62
N PRO A 175 18.91 -44.84 -13.55
CA PRO A 175 18.53 -45.28 -12.20
C PRO A 175 17.17 -44.69 -11.79
N ALA A 176 16.41 -45.44 -10.99
CA ALA A 176 15.08 -45.03 -10.56
C ALA A 176 15.08 -43.67 -9.81
N SER A 177 16.15 -43.39 -9.06
CA SER A 177 16.37 -42.10 -8.39
C SER A 177 16.48 -40.93 -9.37
N THR A 178 17.21 -41.09 -10.47
CA THR A 178 17.36 -40.05 -11.50
C THR A 178 16.06 -39.81 -12.26
N ARG A 179 15.32 -40.88 -12.60
CA ARG A 179 13.99 -40.76 -13.23
C ARG A 179 12.99 -40.03 -12.34
N PHE A 180 13.02 -40.28 -11.03
CA PHE A 180 12.18 -39.56 -10.07
C PHE A 180 12.51 -38.05 -10.05
N VAL A 181 13.79 -37.67 -10.06
CA VAL A 181 14.21 -36.26 -10.08
C VAL A 181 13.82 -35.57 -11.39
N ILE A 182 13.92 -36.26 -12.54
CA ILE A 182 13.49 -35.73 -13.84
C ILE A 182 11.97 -35.53 -13.87
N ALA A 183 11.19 -36.49 -13.35
CA ALA A 183 9.74 -36.38 -13.25
C ALA A 183 9.33 -35.19 -12.36
N LEU A 184 10.00 -35.01 -11.22
CA LEU A 184 9.82 -33.85 -10.34
C LEU A 184 10.21 -32.55 -11.04
N GLY A 185 11.32 -32.57 -11.78
CA GLY A 185 11.84 -31.46 -12.58
C GLY A 185 10.91 -31.05 -13.71
N ALA A 186 10.14 -31.96 -14.31
CA ALA A 186 9.13 -31.63 -15.31
C ALA A 186 7.94 -30.85 -14.71
N ILE A 187 7.50 -31.23 -13.50
CA ILE A 187 6.44 -30.54 -12.75
C ILE A 187 6.90 -29.14 -12.33
N VAL A 188 8.13 -29.06 -11.80
CA VAL A 188 8.78 -27.79 -11.44
C VAL A 188 9.04 -26.95 -12.69
N GLY A 189 9.43 -27.56 -13.80
CA GLY A 189 9.74 -26.90 -15.07
C GLY A 189 8.56 -26.14 -15.68
N ALA A 190 7.35 -26.69 -15.55
CA ALA A 190 6.12 -26.00 -15.95
C ALA A 190 5.73 -24.87 -14.98
N SER A 191 6.17 -24.94 -13.71
CA SER A 191 5.62 -24.12 -12.61
C SER A 191 6.60 -23.12 -11.99
N TRP A 192 7.90 -23.20 -12.25
CA TRP A 192 8.90 -22.37 -11.55
C TRP A 192 8.86 -20.90 -11.97
N LEU A 193 8.60 -20.60 -13.24
CA LEU A 193 8.38 -19.23 -13.73
C LEU A 193 7.16 -18.57 -13.05
N PRO A 194 5.94 -19.17 -13.09
CA PRO A 194 4.81 -18.60 -12.37
C PRO A 194 5.02 -18.58 -10.86
N ALA A 195 5.71 -19.56 -10.26
CA ALA A 195 6.07 -19.51 -8.84
C ALA A 195 6.99 -18.33 -8.49
N LEU A 196 7.95 -18.00 -9.35
CA LEU A 196 8.83 -16.84 -9.18
C LEU A 196 8.04 -15.54 -9.33
N VAL A 197 7.13 -15.45 -10.31
CA VAL A 197 6.22 -14.32 -10.47
C VAL A 197 5.34 -14.16 -9.23
N VAL A 198 4.79 -15.25 -8.67
CA VAL A 198 3.99 -15.23 -7.44
C VAL A 198 4.84 -14.81 -6.24
N ALA A 199 6.07 -15.29 -6.10
CA ALA A 199 6.96 -14.91 -5.00
C ALA A 199 7.29 -13.39 -5.05
N VAL A 200 7.60 -12.88 -6.24
CA VAL A 200 7.85 -11.44 -6.46
C VAL A 200 6.56 -10.63 -6.24
N ALA A 201 5.43 -11.09 -6.76
CA ALA A 201 4.14 -10.44 -6.56
C ALA A 201 3.72 -10.44 -5.08
N ALA A 202 3.94 -11.53 -4.34
CA ALA A 202 3.69 -11.62 -2.91
C ALA A 202 4.58 -10.64 -2.12
N PHE A 203 5.84 -10.47 -2.52
CA PHE A 203 6.71 -9.45 -1.95
C PHE A 203 6.18 -8.03 -2.18
N PHE A 204 5.81 -7.69 -3.43
CA PHE A 204 5.25 -6.38 -3.74
C PHE A 204 3.89 -6.14 -3.07
N ALA A 205 3.04 -7.17 -2.99
CA ALA A 205 1.76 -7.10 -2.30
C ALA A 205 1.93 -6.94 -0.78
N GLY A 206 2.86 -7.67 -0.16
CA GLY A 206 3.20 -7.50 1.25
C GLY A 206 3.74 -6.10 1.55
N ARG A 207 4.56 -5.56 0.65
CA ARG A 207 5.06 -4.17 0.75
C ARG A 207 3.93 -3.15 0.61
N ALA A 208 2.98 -3.37 -0.30
CA ALA A 208 1.83 -2.48 -0.50
C ALA A 208 0.82 -2.55 0.66
N LEU A 209 0.63 -3.71 1.30
CA LEU A 209 -0.26 -3.88 2.45
C LEU A 209 0.29 -3.22 3.73
N LEU A 210 1.62 -3.16 3.83
CA LEU A 210 2.34 -2.56 4.97
C LEU A 210 2.62 -1.06 4.78
N ALA A 211 2.39 -0.49 3.59
CA ALA A 211 2.55 0.93 3.28
C ALA A 211 1.25 1.72 3.53
#